data_AF-A0A8I0KYE2-F1
#
_entry.id   AF-A0A8I0KYE2-F1
#
_cell.length_a   1.000
_cell.length_b   1.000
_cell.length_c   1.000
_cell.angle_alpha   90.00
_cell.angle_beta   90.00
_cell.angle_gamma   90.00
#
_symmetry.space_group_name_H-M   'P 1'
#
loop_
_entity.id
_entity.type
_entity.pdbx_description
1 polymer ?
#
loop_
_entity_poly.entity_id
_entity_poly.type
_entity_poly.pdbx_seq_one_letter_code
_entity_poly.pdbx_strand_id
1 'polypeptide(L)'
;MAALVCGALALPALAGPGEEALSLAQRLNHDVLAIYTRALLDDIEASILDNFTGDEPEGLPEACRHAAEAALAPIAATYIAPLRPAMQEAGHLAQVDQVVASAFSLDQLRRLNGRIGHVPPLELGAAMLDTPALADVINDRVDLLQARREEDADYIAVFDGQLAAIRAERARCAAR
;
A
#
# COMPACT_ATOMS: atom_id res chain seq x y z
N MET A 1 14.26 24.12 -61.91
CA MET A 1 13.15 23.57 -61.11
C MET A 1 13.72 23.09 -59.78
N ALA A 2 13.15 23.61 -58.70
CA ALA A 2 13.66 23.52 -57.34
C ALA A 2 13.44 22.14 -56.70
N ALA A 3 14.30 21.87 -55.73
CA ALA A 3 14.38 20.69 -54.88
C ALA A 3 13.18 20.53 -53.93
N LEU A 4 12.99 19.32 -53.40
CA LEU A 4 12.71 19.06 -51.97
C LEU A 4 12.67 17.54 -51.73
N VAL A 5 13.85 16.98 -51.42
CA VAL A 5 13.95 15.71 -50.69
C VAL A 5 13.74 16.06 -49.23
N CYS A 6 12.55 15.80 -48.69
CA CYS A 6 12.28 15.87 -47.26
C CYS A 6 13.05 14.75 -46.56
N GLY A 7 14.26 15.06 -46.12
CA GLY A 7 14.92 14.30 -45.06
C GLY A 7 14.16 14.52 -43.77
N ALA A 8 13.38 13.52 -43.36
CA ALA A 8 12.89 13.40 -42.00
C ALA A 8 14.11 13.15 -41.10
N LEU A 9 14.72 14.24 -40.62
CA LEU A 9 15.64 14.17 -39.50
C LEU A 9 14.82 13.76 -38.28
N ALA A 10 14.88 12.48 -37.94
CA ALA A 10 14.56 12.02 -36.60
C ALA A 10 15.56 12.70 -35.65
N LEU A 11 15.10 13.78 -35.01
CA LEU A 11 15.80 14.35 -33.87
C LEU A 11 15.87 13.25 -32.80
N PRO A 12 17.06 12.90 -32.29
CA PRO A 12 17.12 12.08 -31.09
C PRO A 12 16.40 12.88 -30.00
N ALA A 13 15.38 12.29 -29.39
CA ALA A 13 14.85 12.77 -28.12
C ALA A 13 16.01 12.72 -27.14
N LEU A 14 16.69 13.86 -26.96
CA LEU A 14 17.68 14.04 -25.91
C LEU A 14 16.90 13.99 -24.61
N ALA A 15 16.85 12.81 -24.00
CA ALA A 15 16.24 12.63 -22.71
C ALA A 15 16.88 13.61 -21.73
N GLY A 16 16.10 14.61 -21.33
CA GLY A 16 16.57 15.65 -20.43
C GLY A 16 16.71 15.09 -19.01
N PRO A 17 17.44 15.78 -18.12
CA PRO A 17 17.57 15.37 -16.71
C PRO A 17 16.21 15.20 -16.00
N GLY A 18 15.15 15.87 -16.46
CA GLY A 18 13.79 15.67 -15.96
C GLY A 18 13.14 14.35 -16.39
N GLU A 19 13.43 13.84 -17.59
CA GLU A 19 12.92 12.54 -18.05
C GLU A 19 13.60 11.39 -17.28
N GLU A 20 14.90 11.51 -17.01
CA GLU A 20 15.62 10.52 -16.20
C GLU A 20 15.11 10.50 -14.75
N ALA A 21 14.90 11.68 -14.15
CA ALA A 21 14.34 11.79 -12.81
C ALA A 21 12.96 11.12 -12.71
N LEU A 22 12.07 11.38 -13.68
CA LEU A 22 10.75 10.77 -13.73
C LEU A 22 10.82 9.25 -13.94
N SER A 23 11.72 8.77 -14.80
CA SER A 23 11.90 7.34 -15.04
C SER A 23 12.41 6.60 -13.78
N LEU A 24 13.34 7.21 -13.04
CA LEU A 24 13.83 6.64 -11.78
C LEU A 24 12.77 6.69 -10.68
N ALA A 25 11.98 7.77 -10.63
CA ALA A 25 10.86 7.90 -9.71
C ALA A 25 9.82 6.81 -9.92
N GLN A 26 9.42 6.58 -11.18
CA GLN A 26 8.49 5.50 -11.56
C GLN A 26 8.99 4.13 -11.09
N ARG A 27 10.28 3.86 -11.29
CA ARG A 27 10.87 2.58 -10.85
C ARG A 27 10.86 2.45 -9.34
N LEU A 28 11.26 3.48 -8.60
CA LEU A 28 11.22 3.48 -7.14
C LEU A 28 9.80 3.34 -6.60
N ASN A 29 8.81 3.96 -7.25
CA ASN A 29 7.41 3.80 -6.88
C ASN A 29 6.96 2.34 -7.07
N HIS A 30 7.25 1.75 -8.23
CA HIS A 30 6.84 0.37 -8.55
C HIS A 30 7.55 -0.69 -7.69
N ASP A 31 8.87 -0.56 -7.51
CA ASP A 31 9.69 -1.59 -6.88
C ASP A 31 9.80 -1.43 -5.36
N VAL A 32 9.48 -0.25 -4.82
CA VAL A 32 9.68 0.07 -3.39
C VAL A 32 8.38 0.54 -2.74
N LEU A 33 7.84 1.69 -3.16
CA LEU A 33 6.70 2.31 -2.45
C LEU A 33 5.42 1.47 -2.58
N ALA A 34 5.15 0.86 -3.74
CA ALA A 34 4.01 -0.03 -3.92
C ALA A 34 4.09 -1.28 -3.03
N ILE A 35 5.29 -1.81 -2.79
CA ILE A 35 5.51 -2.95 -1.89
C ILE A 35 5.31 -2.52 -0.43
N TYR A 36 5.91 -1.41 -0.04
CA TYR A 36 5.76 -0.85 1.31
C TYR A 36 4.29 -0.61 1.66
N THR A 37 3.57 0.06 0.76
CA THR A 37 2.16 0.37 0.92
C THR A 37 1.30 -0.89 1.03
N ARG A 38 1.60 -1.94 0.26
CA ARG A 38 0.88 -3.22 0.36
C ARG A 38 1.11 -3.89 1.71
N ALA A 39 2.35 -3.93 2.17
CA ALA A 39 2.65 -4.52 3.49
C ALA A 39 1.94 -3.75 4.61
N LEU A 40 1.86 -2.42 4.52
CA LEU A 40 1.12 -1.62 5.49
C LEU A 40 -0.37 -1.96 5.49
N LEU A 41 -0.99 -2.11 4.32
CA LEU A 41 -2.38 -2.55 4.19
C LEU A 41 -2.60 -3.94 4.81
N ASP A 42 -1.66 -4.87 4.57
CA ASP A 42 -1.73 -6.23 5.10
C ASP A 42 -1.58 -6.23 6.64
N ASP A 43 -0.71 -5.37 7.21
CA ASP A 43 -0.56 -5.19 8.66
C ASP A 43 -1.83 -4.59 9.30
N ILE A 44 -2.47 -3.65 8.64
CA ILE A 44 -3.75 -3.07 9.10
C ILE A 44 -4.84 -4.14 9.05
N GLU A 45 -4.91 -4.93 7.98
CA GLU A 45 -5.85 -6.05 7.87
C GLU A 45 -5.64 -7.05 9.02
N ALA A 46 -4.39 -7.43 9.29
CA ALA A 46 -4.06 -8.31 10.41
C ALA A 46 -4.44 -7.70 11.77
N SER A 47 -4.11 -6.42 12.01
CA SER A 47 -4.44 -5.74 13.26
C SER A 47 -5.96 -5.63 13.49
N ILE A 48 -6.72 -5.37 12.42
CA ILE A 48 -8.17 -5.31 12.47
C ILE A 48 -8.75 -6.71 12.78
N LEU A 49 -8.22 -7.76 12.14
CA LEU A 49 -8.63 -9.14 12.41
C LEU A 49 -8.34 -9.57 13.85
N ASP A 50 -7.18 -9.20 14.40
CA ASP A 50 -6.83 -9.43 15.80
C ASP A 50 -7.81 -8.70 16.74
N ASN A 51 -8.08 -7.41 16.49
CA ASN A 51 -9.01 -6.61 17.30
C ASN A 51 -10.44 -7.18 17.31
N PHE A 52 -10.93 -7.68 16.17
CA PHE A 52 -12.28 -8.21 16.06
C PHE A 52 -12.44 -9.58 16.72
N THR A 53 -11.40 -10.41 16.65
CA THR A 53 -11.46 -11.77 17.17
C THR A 53 -11.09 -11.85 18.65
N GLY A 54 -10.29 -10.91 19.16
CA GLY A 54 -9.69 -10.98 20.50
C GLY A 54 -8.68 -12.12 20.60
N ASP A 55 -8.09 -12.31 21.79
CA ASP A 55 -7.11 -13.39 22.02
C ASP A 55 -7.67 -14.75 21.54
N GLU A 56 -7.01 -15.33 20.53
CA GLU A 56 -7.36 -16.64 20.04
C GLU A 56 -7.00 -17.69 21.10
N PRO A 57 -7.95 -18.49 21.62
CA PRO A 57 -7.58 -19.57 22.52
C PRO A 57 -6.62 -20.53 21.80
N GLU A 58 -5.46 -20.77 22.41
CA GLU A 58 -4.43 -21.65 21.86
C GLU A 58 -5.03 -23.02 21.51
N GLY A 59 -4.76 -23.51 20.30
CA GLY A 59 -5.17 -24.85 19.86
C GLY A 59 -6.59 -24.97 19.28
N LEU A 60 -7.21 -23.86 18.86
CA LEU A 60 -8.49 -23.89 18.14
C LEU A 60 -8.44 -24.87 16.94
N PRO A 61 -9.43 -25.79 16.80
CA PRO A 61 -9.50 -26.67 15.65
C PRO A 61 -9.57 -25.90 14.33
N GLU A 62 -8.89 -26.39 13.30
CA GLU A 62 -8.75 -25.73 11.99
C GLU A 62 -10.09 -25.35 11.35
N ALA A 63 -11.12 -26.19 11.51
CA ALA A 63 -12.47 -25.91 11.02
C ALA A 63 -13.12 -24.68 11.69
N CYS A 64 -12.80 -24.42 12.95
CA CYS A 64 -13.32 -23.28 13.71
C CYS A 64 -12.59 -21.99 13.38
N ARG A 65 -11.30 -22.07 13.09
CA ARG A 65 -10.52 -20.96 12.54
C ARG A 65 -11.07 -20.54 11.17
N HIS A 66 -11.32 -21.49 10.27
CA HIS A 66 -11.95 -21.21 8.97
C HIS A 66 -13.35 -20.60 9.11
N ALA A 67 -14.16 -21.05 10.07
CA ALA A 67 -15.47 -20.47 10.32
C ALA A 67 -15.39 -19.01 10.84
N ALA A 68 -14.40 -18.71 11.70
CA ALA A 68 -14.14 -17.36 12.17
C ALA A 68 -13.66 -16.45 11.02
N GLU A 69 -12.71 -16.90 10.21
CA GLU A 69 -12.21 -16.20 9.02
C GLU A 69 -13.34 -15.91 8.01
N ALA A 70 -14.20 -16.89 7.73
CA ALA A 70 -15.33 -16.72 6.81
C ALA A 70 -16.35 -15.69 7.32
N ALA A 71 -16.53 -15.58 8.63
CA ALA A 71 -17.42 -14.59 9.23
C ALA A 71 -16.80 -13.18 9.28
N LEU A 72 -15.46 -13.06 9.19
CA LEU A 72 -14.73 -11.79 9.08
C LEU A 72 -14.61 -11.27 7.64
N ALA A 73 -14.70 -12.16 6.65
CA ALA A 73 -14.61 -11.81 5.23
C ALA A 73 -15.54 -10.64 4.80
N PRO A 74 -16.79 -10.50 5.27
CA PRO A 74 -17.64 -9.36 4.94
C PRO A 74 -17.11 -8.03 5.51
N ILE A 75 -16.46 -8.06 6.67
CA ILE A 75 -15.84 -6.90 7.30
C ILE A 75 -14.64 -6.49 6.45
N ALA A 76 -13.72 -7.41 6.16
CA ALA A 76 -12.57 -7.14 5.29
C ALA A 76 -13.00 -6.61 3.90
N ALA A 77 -14.05 -7.19 3.30
CA ALA A 77 -14.58 -6.77 2.01
C ALA A 77 -15.22 -5.37 2.04
N THR A 78 -15.81 -4.96 3.15
CA THR A 78 -16.48 -3.66 3.28
C THR A 78 -15.50 -2.56 3.68
N TYR A 79 -14.50 -2.88 4.50
CA TYR A 79 -13.61 -1.89 5.13
C TYR A 79 -12.25 -1.79 4.47
N ILE A 80 -11.65 -2.92 4.11
CA ILE A 80 -10.23 -3.01 3.70
C ILE A 80 -10.13 -3.11 2.18
N ALA A 81 -10.99 -3.93 1.56
CA ALA A 81 -10.94 -4.19 0.12
C ALA A 81 -11.04 -2.93 -0.78
N PRO A 82 -11.79 -1.85 -0.42
CA PRO A 82 -11.81 -0.61 -1.21
C PRO A 82 -10.49 0.18 -1.20
N LEU A 83 -9.62 -0.04 -0.20
CA LEU A 83 -8.39 0.74 -0.03
C LEU A 83 -7.26 0.27 -0.96
N ARG A 84 -7.19 -1.04 -1.22
CA ARG A 84 -6.19 -1.65 -2.11
C ARG A 84 -6.26 -1.12 -3.56
N PRO A 85 -7.42 -1.02 -4.23
CA PRO A 85 -7.50 -0.40 -5.55
C PRO A 85 -7.24 1.11 -5.51
N ALA A 86 -7.68 1.83 -4.47
CA ALA A 86 -7.45 3.26 -4.34
C ALA A 86 -5.94 3.63 -4.30
N MET A 87 -5.12 2.81 -3.65
CA MET A 87 -3.66 2.98 -3.60
C MET A 87 -2.95 2.54 -4.90
N GLN A 88 -3.66 1.84 -5.78
CA GLN A 88 -3.16 1.39 -7.08
C GLN A 88 -3.79 2.17 -8.24
N GLU A 89 -4.56 3.22 -7.94
CA GLU A 89 -5.15 4.09 -8.95
C GLU A 89 -4.05 4.81 -9.74
N ALA A 90 -4.13 4.76 -11.07
CA ALA A 90 -3.13 5.35 -11.96
C ALA A 90 -2.89 6.84 -11.70
N GLY A 91 -3.93 7.58 -11.30
CA GLY A 91 -3.81 9.00 -10.94
C GLY A 91 -2.97 9.22 -9.68
N HIS A 92 -3.15 8.36 -8.67
CA HIS A 92 -2.36 8.42 -7.44
C HIS A 92 -0.90 7.99 -7.69
N LEU A 93 -0.69 6.92 -8.44
CA LEU A 93 0.67 6.47 -8.81
C LEU A 93 1.43 7.54 -9.59
N ALA A 94 0.77 8.21 -10.56
CA ALA A 94 1.37 9.31 -11.29
C ALA A 94 1.70 10.52 -10.40
N GLN A 95 0.87 10.80 -9.38
CA GLN A 95 1.15 11.84 -8.40
C GLN A 95 2.38 11.49 -7.54
N VAL A 96 2.48 10.24 -7.09
CA VAL A 96 3.65 9.74 -6.36
C VAL A 96 4.91 9.86 -7.21
N ASP A 97 4.86 9.46 -8.49
CA ASP A 97 6.00 9.57 -9.41
C ASP A 97 6.49 11.03 -9.53
N GLN A 98 5.57 11.97 -9.68
CA GLN A 98 5.90 13.41 -9.80
C GLN A 98 6.50 13.97 -8.50
N VAL A 99 5.98 13.55 -7.35
CA VAL A 99 6.50 13.97 -6.04
C VAL A 99 7.90 13.40 -5.81
N VAL A 100 8.13 12.13 -6.11
CA VAL A 100 9.47 11.52 -6.03
C VAL A 100 10.45 12.21 -6.99
N ALA A 101 10.04 12.49 -8.23
CA ALA A 101 10.90 13.15 -9.21
C ALA A 101 11.27 14.60 -8.84
N SER A 102 10.43 15.28 -8.04
CA SER A 102 10.63 16.68 -7.63
C SER A 102 11.25 16.83 -6.25
N ALA A 103 10.96 15.93 -5.31
CA ALA A 103 11.46 15.97 -3.94
C ALA A 103 12.90 15.49 -3.81
N PHE A 104 13.38 14.67 -4.74
CA PHE A 104 14.74 14.13 -4.74
C PHE A 104 15.54 14.66 -5.93
N SER A 105 16.81 14.99 -5.70
CA SER A 105 17.73 15.26 -6.80
C SER A 105 18.03 13.99 -7.60
N LEU A 106 18.41 14.15 -8.87
CA LEU A 106 18.73 13.03 -9.75
C LEU A 106 19.80 12.08 -9.17
N ASP A 107 20.81 12.61 -8.50
CA ASP A 107 21.84 11.78 -7.86
C ASP A 107 21.32 11.03 -6.63
N GLN A 108 20.37 11.60 -5.88
CA GLN A 108 19.69 10.87 -4.79
C GLN A 108 18.86 9.72 -5.37
N LEU A 109 18.11 9.96 -6.44
CA LEU A 109 17.32 8.94 -7.13
C LEU A 109 18.21 7.79 -7.64
N ARG A 110 19.35 8.10 -8.25
CA ARG A 110 20.34 7.10 -8.69
C ARG A 110 20.88 6.28 -7.52
N ARG A 111 21.22 6.91 -6.40
CA ARG A 111 21.68 6.21 -5.19
C ARG A 111 20.62 5.30 -4.60
N LEU A 112 19.36 5.76 -4.53
CA LEU A 112 18.24 4.95 -4.06
C LEU A 112 18.00 3.76 -4.99
N ASN A 113 17.98 4.00 -6.30
CA ASN A 113 17.85 2.94 -7.30
C ASN A 113 18.99 1.91 -7.23
N GLY A 114 20.23 2.35 -6.95
CA GLY A 114 21.38 1.46 -6.75
C GLY A 114 21.31 0.59 -5.48
N ARG A 115 20.37 0.85 -4.56
CA ARG A 115 20.12 0.02 -3.37
C ARG A 115 19.06 -1.06 -3.61
N ILE A 116 18.33 -0.99 -4.72
CA ILE A 116 17.34 -2.01 -5.10
C ILE A 116 18.06 -3.35 -5.27
N GLY A 117 17.54 -4.39 -4.61
CA GLY A 117 18.15 -5.72 -4.57
C GLY A 117 19.23 -5.92 -3.50
N HIS A 118 19.62 -4.87 -2.77
CA HIS A 118 20.57 -4.94 -1.66
C HIS A 118 19.95 -4.57 -0.30
N VAL A 119 18.86 -3.81 -0.30
CA VAL A 119 18.11 -3.41 0.89
C VAL A 119 16.67 -3.90 0.74
N PRO A 120 16.04 -4.44 1.80
CA PRO A 120 14.63 -4.82 1.77
C PRO A 120 13.76 -3.64 1.31
N PRO A 121 12.80 -3.86 0.39
CA PRO A 121 11.91 -2.80 -0.10
C PRO A 121 11.15 -2.07 1.02
N LEU A 122 10.83 -2.78 2.11
CA LEU A 122 10.17 -2.19 3.28
C LEU A 122 11.05 -1.15 3.99
N GLU A 123 12.31 -1.48 4.24
CA GLU A 123 13.27 -0.57 4.87
C GLU A 123 13.60 0.61 3.96
N LEU A 124 13.72 0.36 2.65
CA LEU A 124 13.98 1.40 1.67
C LEU A 124 12.78 2.34 1.51
N GLY A 125 11.56 1.80 1.52
CA GLY A 125 10.32 2.56 1.48
C GLY A 125 10.14 3.45 2.71
N ALA A 126 10.38 2.91 3.91
CA ALA A 126 10.35 3.69 5.15
C ALA A 126 11.33 4.88 5.10
N ALA A 127 12.57 4.65 4.66
CA ALA A 127 13.57 5.71 4.53
C ALA A 127 13.23 6.76 3.47
N MET A 128 12.46 6.40 2.44
CA MET A 128 11.97 7.37 1.46
C MET A 128 10.85 8.25 2.02
N LEU A 129 10.01 7.68 2.89
CA LEU A 129 8.91 8.40 3.57
C LEU A 129 9.38 9.36 4.66
N ASP A 130 10.64 9.33 5.07
CA ASP A 130 11.23 10.38 5.91
C ASP A 130 11.26 11.77 5.21
N THR A 131 10.94 11.83 3.91
CA THR A 131 10.82 13.10 3.16
C THR A 131 9.41 13.68 3.28
N PRO A 132 9.21 14.87 3.86
CA PRO A 132 7.87 15.40 4.16
C PRO A 132 6.93 15.48 2.97
N ALA A 133 7.40 15.91 1.79
CA ALA A 133 6.55 16.01 0.61
C ALA A 133 6.05 14.65 0.08
N LEU A 134 6.87 13.61 0.21
CA LEU A 134 6.48 12.25 -0.16
C LEU A 134 5.63 11.61 0.95
N ALA A 135 5.96 11.90 2.20
CA ALA A 135 5.16 11.58 3.36
C ALA A 135 3.76 12.12 3.17
N ASP A 136 3.54 13.40 2.87
CA ASP A 136 2.20 13.99 2.74
C ASP A 136 1.35 13.32 1.63
N VAL A 137 1.92 12.96 0.48
CA VAL A 137 1.14 12.31 -0.60
C VAL A 137 0.81 10.85 -0.30
N ILE A 138 1.72 10.13 0.37
CA ILE A 138 1.49 8.75 0.78
C ILE A 138 0.62 8.72 2.05
N ASN A 139 0.86 9.62 3.00
CA ASN A 139 0.16 9.83 4.25
C ASN A 139 -1.23 10.41 4.06
N ASP A 140 -1.52 11.25 3.07
CA ASP A 140 -2.93 11.61 2.78
C ASP A 140 -3.81 10.38 2.49
N ARG A 141 -3.20 9.26 2.07
CA ARG A 141 -3.88 7.97 1.89
C ARG A 141 -3.61 6.98 3.03
N VAL A 142 -2.45 7.01 3.68
CA VAL A 142 -2.13 6.21 4.87
C VAL A 142 -2.82 6.73 6.14
N ASP A 143 -3.06 8.03 6.28
CA ASP A 143 -3.89 8.65 7.31
C ASP A 143 -5.35 8.21 7.14
N LEU A 144 -5.80 7.94 5.90
CA LEU A 144 -7.08 7.28 5.65
C LEU A 144 -7.09 5.86 6.23
N LEU A 145 -5.94 5.18 6.25
CA LEU A 145 -5.76 3.86 6.84
C LEU A 145 -5.55 3.89 8.36
N GLN A 146 -4.85 4.90 8.88
CA GLN A 146 -4.61 5.10 10.32
C GLN A 146 -5.84 5.68 11.01
N ALA A 147 -6.54 6.64 10.42
CA ALA A 147 -7.83 7.11 10.92
C ALA A 147 -8.84 5.96 10.96
N ARG A 148 -8.79 5.02 10.02
CA ARG A 148 -9.60 3.78 10.08
C ARG A 148 -9.21 2.88 11.26
N ARG A 149 -7.91 2.70 11.51
CA ARG A 149 -7.38 1.97 12.68
C ARG A 149 -7.77 2.64 14.00
N GLU A 150 -7.80 3.97 14.05
CA GLU A 150 -8.20 4.74 15.23
C GLU A 150 -9.73 4.79 15.42
N GLU A 151 -10.51 4.74 14.32
CA GLU A 151 -11.98 4.63 14.31
C GLU A 151 -12.50 3.24 14.76
N ASP A 152 -11.62 2.23 14.91
CA ASP A 152 -11.98 0.85 15.28
C ASP A 152 -12.93 0.76 16.48
N ALA A 153 -12.77 1.62 17.49
CA ALA A 153 -13.59 1.59 18.71
C ALA A 153 -15.07 1.93 18.46
N ASP A 154 -15.37 2.89 17.58
CA ASP A 154 -16.74 3.31 17.27
C ASP A 154 -17.35 2.43 16.17
N TYR A 155 -16.52 1.88 15.28
CA TYR A 155 -16.96 1.06 14.16
C TYR A 155 -17.30 -0.39 14.58
N ILE A 156 -16.66 -0.91 15.64
CA ILE A 156 -16.99 -2.22 16.26
C ILE A 156 -18.50 -2.32 16.58
N ALA A 157 -19.13 -1.24 17.04
CA ALA A 157 -20.55 -1.21 17.38
C ALA A 157 -21.48 -1.53 16.19
N VAL A 158 -21.04 -1.24 14.96
CA VAL A 158 -21.79 -1.53 13.72
C VAL A 158 -21.71 -3.02 13.36
N PHE A 159 -20.67 -3.73 13.84
CA PHE A 159 -20.44 -5.15 13.59
C PHE A 159 -20.71 -6.06 14.79
N ASP A 160 -21.21 -5.53 15.89
CA ASP A 160 -21.45 -6.24 17.15
C ASP A 160 -22.17 -7.58 16.98
N GLY A 161 -23.16 -7.66 16.09
CA GLY A 161 -23.88 -8.90 15.80
C GLY A 161 -23.03 -9.99 15.12
N GLN A 162 -22.14 -9.60 14.20
CA GLN A 162 -21.23 -10.52 13.52
C GLN A 162 -20.09 -10.95 14.46
N LEU A 163 -19.60 -10.02 15.28
CA LEU A 163 -18.57 -10.28 16.30
C LEU A 163 -19.06 -11.19 17.43
N ALA A 164 -20.30 -11.00 17.88
CA ALA A 164 -20.93 -11.89 18.85
C ALA A 164 -21.04 -13.33 18.30
N ALA A 165 -21.37 -13.49 17.02
CA ALA A 165 -21.43 -14.80 16.37
C ALA A 165 -20.04 -15.46 16.28
N ILE A 166 -19.00 -14.70 15.91
CA ILE A 166 -17.61 -15.18 15.84
C ILE A 166 -17.12 -15.63 17.23
N ARG A 167 -17.32 -14.79 18.25
CA ARG A 167 -16.94 -15.09 19.65
C ARG A 167 -17.69 -16.31 20.18
N ALA A 168 -18.98 -16.46 19.86
CA ALA A 168 -19.77 -17.62 20.25
C ALA A 168 -19.30 -18.91 19.56
N GLU A 169 -18.90 -18.85 18.29
CA GLU A 169 -18.35 -20.01 17.57
C GLU A 169 -17.00 -20.44 18.15
N ARG A 170 -16.09 -19.49 18.39
CA ARG A 170 -14.79 -19.75 19.05
C ARG A 170 -14.97 -20.38 20.42
N ALA A 171 -15.84 -19.83 21.27
CA ALA A 171 -16.12 -20.36 22.60
C ALA A 171 -16.69 -21.79 22.54
N ARG A 172 -17.57 -22.07 21.57
CA ARG A 172 -18.11 -23.43 21.36
C ARG A 172 -17.01 -24.41 20.95
N CYS A 173 -16.08 -23.97 20.12
CA CYS A 173 -15.00 -24.81 19.63
C CYS A 173 -13.90 -25.06 20.66
N ALA A 174 -13.58 -24.07 21.50
CA ALA A 174 -12.61 -24.22 22.59
C ALA A 174 -13.14 -25.11 23.74
N ALA A 175 -14.46 -25.28 23.85
CA ALA A 175 -15.11 -26.15 24.84
C ALA A 175 -15.19 -27.63 24.42
N ARG A 176 -14.63 -28.01 23.26
CA ARG A 176 -14.62 -29.37 22.71
C ARG A 176 -13.22 -29.95 22.75
#